data_AF-A0A519CE44-F1
#
_entry.id   AF-A0A519CE44-F1
#
_cell.length_a   1.000
_cell.length_b   1.000
_cell.length_c   1.000
_cell.angle_alpha   90.00
_cell.angle_beta   90.00
_cell.angle_gamma   90.00
#
_symmetry.space_group_name_H-M   'P 1'
#
loop_
_entity.id
_entity.type
_entity.pdbx_description
1 polymer ?
#
loop_
_entity_poly.entity_id
_entity_poly.type
_entity_poly.pdbx_seq_one_letter_code
_entity_poly.pdbx_strand_id
1 'polypeptide(L)'
;MSAAYSIFEAEFRSFFRRSKQSISKRLFGTIIISLLGLLFSFACIRLVKFVIDNPELFPEGSNEGYGTILVIFFALFTLRSAGITYRRIIKSKRMELHLVQPISPRQIMLGMFFSILVPNILLASLLLLVFYAGNFVTDSNIDLTNEFLGLFVLFTILSALAGYMFSIVGALHPFSRKITFLVTLSPILIVLMLIANVSHSYPDVALAITFSCLLLLLIYFYNMDRIFIEALESYKINSSSHKNPMRVLQFKWLRSVLGNRVSSICSKEVISSIRERDVLSSAFSTFSIAFILIFWWFKMGIPTEPVGDLPSTLYYPGMLAISLYMGALLQCTMLGSTMLGVEGKRLWIMKSNPVESLLIMKGKASALIMMALPGLVAIWLPICILAAFPIKVTLFFGECVLILIFCNTGLGIWAGSAFANFDESDRGNPDILVQFMLMGTSALFSSIILILPATVMLWNHDIGLFAGLIFSFVSFGIMVAGIRAASSSYKSIFIDSYGV
;
A
#
# COMPACT_ATOMS: atom_id res chain seq x y z
N MET A 1 -9.44 -24.86 29.85
CA MET A 1 -9.44 -23.68 28.96
C MET A 1 -9.77 -24.13 27.54
N SER A 2 -10.64 -23.42 26.81
CA SER A 2 -10.93 -23.79 25.42
C SER A 2 -9.67 -23.61 24.56
N ALA A 3 -9.39 -24.53 23.63
CA ALA A 3 -8.21 -24.45 22.77
C ALA A 3 -8.19 -23.16 21.93
N ALA A 4 -9.36 -22.60 21.61
CA ALA A 4 -9.47 -21.30 20.93
C ALA A 4 -8.90 -20.15 21.78
N TYR A 5 -9.12 -20.16 23.09
CA TYR A 5 -8.62 -19.12 23.99
C TYR A 5 -7.09 -19.18 24.15
N SER A 6 -6.51 -20.38 24.27
CA SER A 6 -5.05 -20.51 24.38
C SER A 6 -4.33 -20.08 23.09
N ILE A 7 -4.91 -20.37 21.92
CA ILE A 7 -4.42 -19.88 20.62
C ILE A 7 -4.49 -18.35 20.57
N PHE A 8 -5.64 -17.78 20.95
CA PHE A 8 -5.81 -16.32 21.02
C PHE A 8 -4.78 -15.68 21.95
N GLU A 9 -4.62 -16.20 23.16
CA GLU A 9 -3.71 -15.66 24.17
C GLU A 9 -2.25 -15.68 23.70
N ALA A 10 -1.82 -16.80 23.10
CA ALA A 10 -0.47 -16.94 22.57
C ALA A 10 -0.19 -15.92 21.45
N GLU A 11 -1.12 -15.78 20.50
CA GLU A 11 -0.99 -14.81 19.40
C GLU A 11 -1.05 -13.36 19.92
N PHE A 12 -1.95 -13.06 20.86
CA PHE A 12 -2.10 -11.73 21.45
C PHE A 12 -0.86 -11.31 22.26
N ARG A 13 -0.31 -12.20 23.10
CA ARG A 13 0.95 -11.95 23.81
C ARG A 13 2.11 -11.75 22.84
N SER A 14 2.15 -12.52 21.76
CA SER A 14 3.19 -12.37 20.74
C SER A 14 3.08 -11.01 20.02
N PHE A 15 1.86 -10.58 19.71
CA PHE A 15 1.57 -9.27 19.12
C PHE A 15 2.00 -8.15 20.07
N PHE A 16 1.60 -8.21 21.34
CA PHE A 16 1.96 -7.20 22.33
C PHE A 16 3.48 -7.10 22.53
N ARG A 17 4.17 -8.25 22.63
CA ARG A 17 5.63 -8.29 22.74
C ARG A 17 6.31 -7.65 21.53
N ARG A 18 5.84 -7.96 20.32
CA ARG A 18 6.35 -7.37 19.07
C ARG A 18 6.10 -5.87 19.01
N SER A 19 4.90 -5.41 19.32
CA SER A 19 4.57 -3.99 19.37
C SER A 19 5.43 -3.24 20.39
N LYS A 20 5.59 -3.79 21.60
CA LYS A 20 6.47 -3.20 22.63
C LYS A 20 7.93 -3.15 22.17
N GLN A 21 8.43 -4.21 21.54
CA GLN A 21 9.80 -4.24 21.03
C GLN A 21 10.00 -3.25 19.87
N SER A 22 9.01 -3.11 18.98
CA SER A 22 9.02 -2.13 17.88
C SER A 22 9.07 -0.70 18.42
N ILE A 23 8.20 -0.37 19.39
CA ILE A 23 8.18 0.94 20.06
C ILE A 23 9.52 1.20 20.77
N SER A 24 10.00 0.23 21.56
CA SER A 24 11.24 0.40 22.34
C SER A 24 12.48 0.57 21.47
N LYS A 25 12.58 -0.13 20.33
CA LYS A 25 13.73 0.01 19.45
C LYS A 25 13.84 1.40 18.82
N ARG A 26 12.74 2.14 18.67
CA ARG A 26 12.69 3.40 17.91
C ARG A 26 11.75 4.43 18.51
N LEU A 27 11.86 4.64 19.82
CA LEU A 27 11.00 5.53 20.61
C LEU A 27 10.85 6.92 19.99
N PHE A 28 11.96 7.55 19.61
CA PHE A 28 11.94 8.91 19.06
C PHE A 28 11.12 9.03 17.77
N GLY A 29 11.29 8.08 16.85
CA GLY A 29 10.53 8.08 15.60
C GLY A 29 9.05 7.74 15.79
N THR A 30 8.72 6.82 16.71
CA THR A 30 7.31 6.57 17.05
C THR A 30 6.64 7.79 17.65
N ILE A 31 7.37 8.58 18.46
CA ILE A 31 6.85 9.85 19.02
C ILE A 31 6.61 10.85 17.90
N ILE A 32 7.56 11.07 17.00
CA ILE A 32 7.41 12.00 15.86
C ILE A 32 6.21 11.61 14.99
N ILE A 33 6.06 10.33 14.65
CA ILE A 33 4.93 9.86 13.83
C ILE A 33 3.62 10.02 14.57
N SER A 34 3.58 9.72 15.86
CA SER A 34 2.36 9.90 16.65
C SER A 34 1.95 11.37 16.70
N LEU A 35 2.92 12.28 16.84
CA LEU A 35 2.68 13.73 16.87
C LEU A 35 2.25 14.25 15.50
N LEU A 36 2.91 13.82 14.42
CA LEU A 36 2.54 14.20 13.06
C LEU A 36 1.17 13.64 12.66
N GLY A 37 0.87 12.41 13.09
CA GLY A 37 -0.44 11.79 12.91
C GLY A 37 -1.54 12.52 13.68
N LEU A 38 -1.26 12.97 14.91
CA LEU A 38 -2.17 13.81 15.69
C LEU A 38 -2.41 15.16 15.00
N LEU A 39 -1.35 15.87 14.60
CA LEU A 39 -1.47 17.15 13.88
C LEU A 39 -2.28 17.01 12.60
N PHE A 40 -2.01 15.96 11.80
CA PHE A 40 -2.77 15.67 10.59
C PHE A 40 -4.24 15.38 10.91
N SER A 41 -4.53 14.59 11.95
CA SER A 41 -5.90 14.30 12.37
C SER A 41 -6.66 15.57 12.79
N PHE A 42 -6.01 16.49 13.50
CA PHE A 42 -6.61 17.76 13.89
C PHE A 42 -6.85 18.68 12.69
N ALA A 43 -5.90 18.72 11.74
CA ALA A 43 -6.09 19.44 10.49
C ALA A 43 -7.28 18.88 9.68
N CYS A 44 -7.42 17.55 9.61
CA CYS A 44 -8.57 16.90 8.97
C CYS A 44 -9.89 17.24 9.66
N ILE A 45 -9.95 17.21 11.00
CA ILE A 45 -11.17 17.58 11.75
C ILE A 45 -11.57 19.04 11.46
N ARG A 46 -10.59 19.94 11.42
CA ARG A 46 -10.83 21.35 11.06
C ARG A 46 -11.31 21.53 9.62
N LEU A 47 -10.75 20.77 8.68
CA LEU A 47 -11.22 20.75 7.29
C LEU A 47 -12.64 20.21 7.18
N VAL A 48 -12.97 19.14 7.90
CA VAL A 48 -14.33 18.59 7.94
C VAL A 48 -15.31 19.63 8.49
N LYS A 49 -14.97 20.31 9.58
CA LYS A 49 -15.79 21.42 10.09
C LYS A 49 -15.95 22.54 9.06
N PHE A 50 -14.87 22.95 8.39
CA PHE A 50 -14.94 23.97 7.35
C PHE A 50 -15.89 23.58 6.20
N VAL A 51 -15.92 22.30 5.81
CA VAL A 51 -16.85 21.79 4.79
C VAL A 51 -18.29 21.80 5.31
N ILE A 52 -18.53 21.39 6.56
CA ILE A 52 -19.85 21.42 7.19
C ILE A 52 -20.39 22.86 7.28
N ASP A 53 -19.54 23.81 7.66
CA ASP A 53 -19.92 25.20 7.86
C ASP A 53 -20.17 25.96 6.53
N ASN A 54 -19.66 25.47 5.39
CA ASN A 54 -19.77 26.12 4.08
C ASN A 54 -20.40 25.20 3.00
N PRO A 55 -21.68 24.83 3.14
CA PRO A 55 -22.34 23.86 2.25
C PRO A 55 -22.52 24.36 0.81
N GLU A 56 -22.56 25.68 0.60
CA GLU A 56 -22.76 26.33 -0.71
C GLU A 56 -21.55 26.14 -1.65
N LEU A 57 -20.34 25.95 -1.11
CA LEU A 57 -19.13 25.70 -1.88
C LEU A 57 -19.03 24.25 -2.38
N PHE A 58 -19.87 23.35 -1.87
CA PHE A 58 -19.83 21.91 -2.16
C PHE A 58 -21.24 21.37 -2.50
N PRO A 59 -21.82 21.73 -3.67
CA PRO A 59 -23.22 21.48 -4.01
C PRO A 59 -23.61 19.99 -4.17
N GLU A 60 -22.63 19.09 -4.37
CA GLU A 60 -22.86 17.63 -4.43
C GLU A 60 -22.45 16.88 -3.15
N GLY A 61 -21.74 17.51 -2.22
CA GLY A 61 -21.04 16.82 -1.12
C GLY A 61 -21.40 17.27 0.29
N SER A 62 -22.13 18.38 0.45
CA SER A 62 -22.49 18.92 1.76
C SER A 62 -23.64 18.18 2.46
N ASN A 63 -24.37 17.31 1.74
CA ASN A 63 -25.50 16.53 2.28
C ASN A 63 -25.26 15.02 2.39
N GLU A 64 -24.10 14.49 1.98
CA GLU A 64 -23.74 13.10 2.29
C GLU A 64 -23.02 13.08 3.64
N GLY A 65 -23.78 13.03 4.74
CA GLY A 65 -23.22 13.13 6.10
C GLY A 65 -22.34 11.94 6.52
N TYR A 66 -22.34 11.57 7.81
CA TYR A 66 -21.42 10.56 8.38
C TYR A 66 -21.39 9.17 7.69
N GLY A 67 -22.31 8.87 6.77
CA GLY A 67 -22.34 7.62 6.01
C GLY A 67 -21.11 7.37 5.13
N THR A 68 -20.60 8.42 4.46
CA THR A 68 -19.38 8.32 3.64
C THR A 68 -18.15 7.95 4.49
N ILE A 69 -18.09 8.47 5.72
CA ILE A 69 -17.04 8.13 6.70
C ILE A 69 -17.13 6.66 7.09
N LEU A 70 -18.34 6.13 7.33
CA LEU A 70 -18.54 4.71 7.64
C LEU A 70 -18.15 3.80 6.47
N VAL A 71 -18.45 4.20 5.23
CA VAL A 71 -18.04 3.47 4.01
C VAL A 71 -16.51 3.37 3.93
N ILE A 72 -15.82 4.51 4.04
CA ILE A 72 -14.35 4.57 3.98
C ILE A 72 -13.75 3.74 5.13
N PHE A 73 -14.30 3.90 6.33
CA PHE A 73 -13.87 3.15 7.51
C PHE A 73 -14.02 1.63 7.30
N PHE A 74 -15.19 1.18 6.84
CA PHE A 74 -15.45 -0.23 6.58
C PHE A 74 -14.51 -0.80 5.50
N ALA A 75 -14.31 -0.09 4.38
CA ALA A 75 -13.42 -0.51 3.32
C ALA A 75 -11.95 -0.64 3.79
N LEU A 76 -11.45 0.34 4.55
CA LEU A 76 -10.07 0.31 5.06
C LEU A 76 -9.86 -0.81 6.09
N PHE A 77 -10.80 -0.99 7.01
CA PHE A 77 -10.68 -2.04 8.03
C PHE A 77 -10.87 -3.44 7.46
N THR A 78 -11.73 -3.63 6.46
CA THR A 78 -11.87 -4.92 5.75
C THR A 78 -10.61 -5.29 4.98
N LEU A 79 -10.00 -4.33 4.28
CA LEU A 79 -8.73 -4.56 3.58
C LEU A 79 -7.59 -4.88 4.55
N ARG A 80 -7.52 -4.16 5.67
CA ARG A 80 -6.54 -4.43 6.74
C ARG A 80 -6.71 -5.83 7.32
N SER A 81 -7.93 -6.22 7.71
CA SER A 81 -8.18 -7.54 8.30
C SER A 81 -7.90 -8.65 7.29
N ALA A 82 -8.26 -8.47 6.01
CA ALA A 82 -7.91 -9.39 4.92
C ALA A 82 -6.39 -9.53 4.71
N GLY A 83 -5.65 -8.41 4.78
CA GLY A 83 -4.20 -8.41 4.66
C GLY A 83 -3.51 -9.15 5.82
N ILE A 84 -3.92 -8.86 7.05
CA ILE A 84 -3.34 -9.49 8.26
C ILE A 84 -3.61 -11.00 8.27
N THR A 85 -4.84 -11.41 7.96
CA THR A 85 -5.23 -12.83 7.90
C THR A 85 -4.43 -13.58 6.84
N TYR A 86 -4.28 -12.99 5.65
CA TYR A 86 -3.52 -13.63 4.58
C TYR A 86 -2.06 -13.87 4.99
N ARG A 87 -1.44 -12.87 5.63
CA ARG A 87 -0.03 -12.94 6.04
C ARG A 87 0.18 -13.85 7.26
N ARG A 88 -0.64 -13.72 8.30
CA ARG A 88 -0.42 -14.40 9.59
C ARG A 88 -1.03 -15.79 9.68
N ILE A 89 -2.09 -16.06 8.92
CA ILE A 89 -2.84 -17.32 9.02
C ILE A 89 -2.54 -18.18 7.81
N ILE A 90 -2.73 -17.66 6.59
CA ILE A 90 -2.66 -18.47 5.37
C ILE A 90 -1.21 -18.78 4.97
N LYS A 91 -0.35 -17.76 4.95
CA LYS A 91 1.08 -17.91 4.57
C LYS A 91 1.95 -18.47 5.70
N SER A 92 1.47 -18.45 6.94
CA SER A 92 2.30 -18.75 8.11
C SER A 92 2.56 -20.24 8.27
N LYS A 93 3.84 -20.60 8.46
CA LYS A 93 4.25 -21.96 8.83
C LYS A 93 3.75 -22.37 10.22
N ARG A 94 3.46 -21.41 11.12
CA ARG A 94 2.93 -21.72 12.46
C ARG A 94 1.56 -22.38 12.41
N MET A 95 0.79 -22.11 11.35
CA MET A 95 -0.51 -22.74 11.17
C MET A 95 -0.37 -24.27 11.01
N GLU A 96 0.76 -24.75 10.51
CA GLU A 96 1.04 -26.19 10.38
C GLU A 96 1.14 -26.86 11.75
N LEU A 97 1.76 -26.19 12.72
CA LEU A 97 1.85 -26.69 14.09
C LEU A 97 0.48 -26.81 14.75
N HIS A 98 -0.43 -25.85 14.49
CA HIS A 98 -1.79 -25.91 15.01
C HIS A 98 -2.64 -26.98 14.33
N LEU A 99 -2.45 -27.22 13.03
CA LEU A 99 -3.18 -28.25 12.28
C LEU A 99 -2.76 -29.68 12.64
N VAL A 100 -1.53 -29.87 13.13
CA VAL A 100 -1.03 -31.19 13.59
C VAL A 100 -1.54 -31.54 14.99
N GLN A 101 -1.97 -30.53 15.77
CA GLN A 101 -2.54 -30.75 17.09
C GLN A 101 -3.95 -31.35 16.98
N PRO A 102 -4.41 -32.16 17.96
CA PRO A 102 -5.76 -32.74 17.98
C PRO A 102 -6.81 -31.69 18.36
N ILE A 103 -6.89 -30.61 17.58
CA ILE A 103 -7.78 -29.46 17.77
C ILE A 103 -8.66 -29.36 16.52
N SER A 104 -9.95 -29.11 16.70
CA SER A 104 -10.84 -28.93 15.55
C SER A 104 -10.47 -27.66 14.77
N PRO A 105 -10.51 -27.69 13.41
CA PRO A 105 -10.22 -26.52 12.57
C PRO A 105 -11.03 -25.28 12.96
N ARG A 106 -12.28 -25.49 13.41
CA ARG A 106 -13.15 -24.43 13.91
C ARG A 106 -12.57 -23.71 15.13
N GLN A 107 -12.01 -24.44 16.10
CA GLN A 107 -11.42 -23.81 17.30
C GLN A 107 -10.17 -23.01 16.94
N ILE A 108 -9.38 -23.49 15.98
CA ILE A 108 -8.22 -22.77 15.44
C ILE A 108 -8.68 -21.48 14.76
N MET A 109 -9.68 -21.58 13.88
CA MET A 109 -10.25 -20.44 13.16
C MET A 109 -10.83 -19.38 14.10
N LEU A 110 -11.54 -19.79 15.15
CA LEU A 110 -12.07 -18.88 16.17
C LEU A 110 -10.95 -18.17 16.95
N GLY A 111 -9.95 -18.91 17.44
CA GLY A 111 -8.82 -18.32 18.18
C GLY A 111 -8.04 -17.32 17.33
N MET A 112 -7.82 -17.66 16.06
CA MET A 112 -7.15 -16.79 15.09
C MET A 112 -8.00 -15.58 14.73
N PHE A 113 -9.32 -15.72 14.55
CA PHE A 113 -10.22 -14.60 14.31
C PHE A 113 -10.21 -13.59 15.48
N PHE A 114 -10.28 -14.06 16.73
CA PHE A 114 -10.19 -13.18 17.90
C PHE A 114 -8.86 -12.43 17.97
N SER A 115 -7.76 -13.05 17.51
CA SER A 115 -6.44 -12.40 17.45
C SER A 115 -6.39 -11.20 16.49
N ILE A 116 -7.38 -11.06 15.59
CA ILE A 116 -7.53 -9.94 14.66
C ILE A 116 -8.63 -8.99 15.10
N LEU A 117 -9.76 -9.53 15.58
CA LEU A 117 -10.89 -8.74 16.06
C LEU A 117 -10.48 -7.82 17.21
N VAL A 118 -9.81 -8.35 18.24
CA VAL A 118 -9.47 -7.57 19.44
C VAL A 118 -8.53 -6.40 19.11
N PRO A 119 -7.40 -6.59 18.37
CA PRO A 119 -6.58 -5.46 17.94
C PRO A 119 -7.30 -4.46 17.04
N ASN A 120 -8.26 -4.89 16.21
CA ASN A 120 -9.05 -3.97 15.40
C ASN A 120 -10.00 -3.12 16.24
N ILE A 121 -10.65 -3.70 17.25
CA ILE A 121 -11.50 -2.95 18.21
C ILE A 121 -10.64 -1.94 18.98
N LEU A 122 -9.46 -2.33 19.47
CA LEU A 122 -8.54 -1.42 20.15
C LEU A 122 -8.05 -0.27 19.27
N LEU A 123 -7.83 -0.53 17.98
CA LEU A 123 -7.47 0.52 17.03
C LEU A 123 -8.64 1.47 16.77
N ALA A 124 -9.84 0.93 16.58
CA ALA A 124 -11.03 1.72 16.32
C ALA A 124 -11.40 2.61 17.52
N SER A 125 -11.26 2.10 18.75
CA SER A 125 -11.45 2.91 19.96
C SER A 125 -10.39 3.99 20.09
N LEU A 126 -9.14 3.72 19.70
CA LEU A 126 -8.08 4.73 19.67
C LEU A 126 -8.35 5.82 18.63
N LEU A 127 -8.88 5.47 17.45
CA LEU A 127 -9.29 6.45 16.44
C LEU A 127 -10.44 7.34 16.93
N LEU A 128 -11.45 6.76 17.59
CA LEU A 128 -12.52 7.54 18.22
C LEU A 128 -11.98 8.47 19.31
N LEU A 129 -11.05 8.00 20.15
CA LEU A 129 -10.44 8.83 21.20
C LEU A 129 -9.69 10.02 20.61
N VAL A 130 -8.90 9.80 19.55
CA VAL A 130 -8.21 10.88 18.83
C VAL A 130 -9.20 11.87 18.23
N PHE A 131 -10.32 11.39 17.67
CA PHE A 131 -11.36 12.24 17.14
C PHE A 131 -12.03 13.10 18.23
N TYR A 132 -12.41 12.50 19.37
CA TYR A 132 -12.99 13.24 20.50
C TYR A 132 -12.02 14.28 21.07
N ALA A 133 -10.75 13.90 21.27
CA ALA A 133 -9.72 14.82 21.74
C ALA A 133 -9.48 15.95 20.73
N GLY A 134 -9.44 15.63 19.43
CA GLY A 134 -9.33 16.62 18.36
C GLY A 134 -10.52 17.57 18.34
N ASN A 135 -11.74 17.06 18.45
CA ASN A 135 -12.96 17.86 18.45
C ASN A 135 -12.99 18.88 19.60
N PHE A 136 -12.49 18.47 20.78
CA PHE A 136 -12.32 19.34 21.94
C PHE A 136 -11.20 20.37 21.75
N VAL A 137 -10.05 19.97 21.19
CA VAL A 137 -8.91 20.89 20.99
C VAL A 137 -9.15 21.91 19.88
N THR A 138 -9.89 21.54 18.84
CA THR A 138 -10.17 22.43 17.70
C THR A 138 -11.47 23.21 17.83
N ASP A 139 -12.16 23.14 18.99
CA ASP A 139 -13.47 23.73 19.25
C ASP A 139 -14.46 23.50 18.09
N SER A 140 -14.43 22.29 17.53
CA SER A 140 -15.21 22.00 16.33
C SER A 140 -16.68 21.73 16.64
N ASN A 141 -17.05 21.35 17.87
CA ASN A 141 -18.42 21.06 18.31
C ASN A 141 -19.17 20.14 17.34
N ILE A 142 -18.47 19.14 16.77
CA ILE A 142 -19.09 18.12 15.93
C ILE A 142 -19.83 17.14 16.83
N ASP A 143 -21.16 17.11 16.75
CA ASP A 143 -22.00 16.22 17.56
C ASP A 143 -22.03 14.80 16.96
N LEU A 144 -21.52 13.84 17.73
CA LEU A 144 -21.61 12.42 17.42
C LEU A 144 -22.87 11.82 18.07
N THR A 145 -23.82 11.38 17.25
CA THR A 145 -25.05 10.74 17.73
C THR A 145 -24.78 9.33 18.27
N ASN A 146 -25.61 8.87 19.21
CA ASN A 146 -25.52 7.51 19.74
C ASN A 146 -25.69 6.43 18.66
N GLU A 147 -26.51 6.71 17.64
CA GLU A 147 -26.74 5.83 16.50
C GLU A 147 -25.47 5.67 15.64
N PHE A 148 -24.73 6.76 15.40
CA PHE A 148 -23.45 6.71 14.71
C PHE A 148 -22.43 5.85 15.49
N LEU A 149 -22.36 5.99 16.80
CA LEU A 149 -21.49 5.16 17.64
C LEU A 149 -21.88 3.67 17.56
N GLY A 150 -23.18 3.38 17.57
CA GLY A 150 -23.70 2.02 17.40
C GLY A 150 -23.29 1.41 16.04
N LEU A 151 -23.49 2.15 14.96
CA LEU A 151 -23.08 1.75 13.61
C LEU A 151 -21.56 1.58 13.52
N PHE A 152 -20.78 2.51 14.06
CA PHE A 152 -19.33 2.45 14.06
C PHE A 152 -18.82 1.15 14.72
N VAL A 153 -19.34 0.80 15.89
CA VAL A 153 -18.99 -0.46 16.57
C VAL A 153 -19.40 -1.67 15.74
N LEU A 154 -20.60 -1.70 15.16
CA LEU A 154 -21.03 -2.80 14.31
C LEU A 154 -20.12 -2.98 13.09
N PHE A 155 -19.80 -1.88 12.38
CA PHE A 155 -18.89 -1.91 11.23
C PHE A 155 -17.46 -2.34 11.60
N THR A 156 -16.99 -2.11 12.83
CA THR A 156 -15.68 -2.63 13.28
C THR A 156 -15.65 -4.17 13.34
N ILE A 157 -16.73 -4.78 13.84
CA ILE A 157 -16.84 -6.24 13.95
C ILE A 157 -17.05 -6.84 12.56
N LEU A 158 -17.95 -6.24 11.78
CA LEU A 158 -18.29 -6.69 10.44
C LEU A 158 -17.08 -6.61 9.50
N SER A 159 -16.28 -5.55 9.59
CA SER A 159 -15.08 -5.41 8.77
C SER A 159 -14.00 -6.45 9.09
N ALA A 160 -13.83 -6.80 10.37
CA ALA A 160 -12.93 -7.88 10.78
C ALA A 160 -13.40 -9.24 10.23
N LEU A 161 -14.70 -9.53 10.34
CA LEU A 161 -15.29 -10.79 9.90
C LEU A 161 -15.26 -10.92 8.38
N ALA A 162 -15.73 -9.90 7.66
CA ALA A 162 -15.72 -9.89 6.20
C ALA A 162 -14.29 -10.06 5.66
N GLY A 163 -13.31 -9.27 6.13
CA GLY A 163 -11.94 -9.38 5.63
C GLY A 163 -11.27 -10.72 5.97
N TYR A 164 -11.58 -11.32 7.12
CA TYR A 164 -11.13 -12.68 7.44
C TYR A 164 -11.61 -13.71 6.41
N MET A 165 -12.89 -13.62 6.05
CA MET A 165 -13.52 -14.53 5.11
C MET A 165 -13.01 -14.31 3.68
N PHE A 166 -12.85 -13.05 3.25
CA PHE A 166 -12.26 -12.72 1.96
C PHE A 166 -10.85 -13.26 1.79
N SER A 167 -10.07 -13.28 2.86
CA SER A 167 -8.71 -13.80 2.83
C SER A 167 -8.67 -15.31 2.61
N ILE A 168 -9.52 -16.06 3.33
CA ILE A 168 -9.65 -17.52 3.18
C ILE A 168 -10.09 -17.86 1.76
N VAL A 169 -11.18 -17.23 1.29
CA VAL A 169 -11.68 -17.42 -0.08
C VAL A 169 -10.63 -17.00 -1.12
N GLY A 170 -9.88 -15.93 -0.81
CA GLY A 170 -8.84 -15.38 -1.67
C GLY A 170 -7.68 -16.35 -1.95
N ALA A 171 -7.46 -17.32 -1.06
CA ALA A 171 -6.40 -18.33 -1.15
C ALA A 171 -6.84 -19.62 -1.86
N LEU A 172 -8.14 -19.83 -2.10
CA LEU A 172 -8.65 -21.01 -2.78
C LEU A 172 -8.17 -21.08 -4.23
N HIS A 173 -7.84 -22.31 -4.64
CA HIS A 173 -7.62 -22.69 -6.04
C HIS A 173 -8.41 -23.98 -6.34
N PRO A 174 -8.99 -24.15 -7.55
CA PRO A 174 -8.87 -23.31 -8.76
C PRO A 174 -9.67 -21.99 -8.69
N PHE A 175 -9.38 -21.07 -9.63
CA PHE A 175 -10.01 -19.74 -9.69
C PHE A 175 -11.56 -19.81 -9.81
N SER A 176 -12.11 -20.90 -10.38
CA SER A 176 -13.55 -21.11 -10.45
C SER A 176 -14.21 -21.19 -9.07
N ARG A 177 -13.62 -21.94 -8.11
CA ARG A 177 -14.11 -22.01 -6.72
C ARG A 177 -13.98 -20.67 -6.01
N LYS A 178 -12.95 -19.91 -6.32
CA LYS A 178 -12.79 -18.55 -5.81
C LYS A 178 -13.90 -17.61 -6.30
N ILE A 179 -14.29 -17.69 -7.57
CA ILE A 179 -15.41 -16.91 -8.12
C ILE A 179 -16.71 -17.31 -7.44
N THR A 180 -17.01 -18.60 -7.29
CA THR A 180 -18.29 -19.03 -6.69
C THR A 180 -18.46 -18.47 -5.28
N PHE A 181 -17.40 -18.49 -4.47
CA PHE A 181 -17.46 -17.94 -3.12
C PHE A 181 -17.47 -16.41 -3.08
N LEU A 182 -16.76 -15.74 -4.00
CA LEU A 182 -16.84 -14.29 -4.15
C LEU A 182 -18.25 -13.85 -4.53
N VAL A 183 -18.91 -14.55 -5.45
CA VAL A 183 -20.30 -14.28 -5.86
C VAL A 183 -21.27 -14.48 -4.70
N THR A 184 -20.99 -15.39 -3.77
CA THR A 184 -21.83 -15.55 -2.56
C THR A 184 -21.61 -14.47 -1.51
N LEU A 185 -20.40 -13.91 -1.39
CA LEU A 185 -20.05 -12.88 -0.39
C LEU A 185 -20.26 -11.45 -0.91
N SER A 186 -20.16 -11.21 -2.22
CA SER A 186 -20.26 -9.88 -2.82
C SER A 186 -21.60 -9.17 -2.59
N PRO A 187 -22.78 -9.83 -2.61
CA PRO A 187 -24.03 -9.14 -2.37
C PRO A 187 -24.11 -8.56 -0.95
N ILE A 188 -23.59 -9.31 0.04
CA ILE A 188 -23.54 -8.86 1.44
C ILE A 188 -22.66 -7.62 1.58
N LEU A 189 -21.49 -7.60 0.92
CA LEU A 189 -20.64 -6.41 0.91
C LEU A 189 -21.29 -5.21 0.24
N ILE A 190 -21.94 -5.41 -0.92
CA ILE A 190 -22.60 -4.32 -1.65
C ILE A 190 -23.71 -3.73 -0.79
N VAL A 191 -24.52 -4.59 -0.16
CA VAL A 191 -25.57 -4.18 0.78
C VAL A 191 -24.99 -3.36 1.94
N LEU A 192 -23.88 -3.80 2.54
CA LEU A 192 -23.22 -3.07 3.62
C LEU A 192 -22.65 -1.72 3.18
N MET A 193 -22.08 -1.64 1.97
CA MET A 193 -21.55 -0.39 1.41
C MET A 193 -22.67 0.60 1.10
N LEU A 194 -23.79 0.12 0.55
CA LEU A 194 -24.97 0.95 0.26
C LEU A 194 -25.62 1.46 1.55
N ILE A 195 -25.79 0.58 2.54
CA ILE A 195 -26.38 0.96 3.84
C ILE A 195 -25.47 1.92 4.60
N ALA A 196 -24.15 1.71 4.55
CA ALA A 196 -23.21 2.66 5.12
C ALA A 196 -23.38 4.05 4.50
N ASN A 197 -23.63 4.16 3.19
CA ASN A 197 -23.85 5.46 2.56
C ASN A 197 -25.20 6.10 2.95
N VAL A 198 -26.26 5.29 3.06
CA VAL A 198 -27.64 5.73 3.40
C VAL A 198 -27.85 5.91 4.91
N SER A 199 -26.87 5.57 5.75
CA SER A 199 -27.05 5.55 7.21
C SER A 199 -27.37 6.91 7.82
N HIS A 200 -27.05 8.01 7.12
CA HIS A 200 -27.36 9.36 7.59
C HIS A 200 -28.87 9.66 7.54
N SER A 201 -29.60 9.15 6.55
CA SER A 201 -31.02 9.45 6.37
C SER A 201 -31.93 8.54 7.21
N TYR A 202 -31.53 7.29 7.42
CA TYR A 202 -32.33 6.31 8.18
C TYR A 202 -31.46 5.46 9.11
N PRO A 203 -31.00 6.02 10.25
CA PRO A 203 -30.06 5.35 11.15
C PRO A 203 -30.61 4.08 11.82
N ASP A 204 -31.86 4.09 12.26
CA ASP A 204 -32.51 2.92 12.89
C ASP A 204 -32.61 1.73 11.94
N VAL A 205 -32.97 2.01 10.68
CA VAL A 205 -33.07 0.98 9.62
C VAL A 205 -31.68 0.45 9.30
N ALA A 206 -30.67 1.32 9.23
CA ALA A 206 -29.28 0.91 9.01
C ALA A 206 -28.76 0.00 10.15
N LEU A 207 -29.08 0.30 11.41
CA LEU A 207 -28.74 -0.54 12.55
C LEU A 207 -29.39 -1.93 12.45
N ALA A 208 -30.68 -2.00 12.13
CA ALA A 208 -31.38 -3.27 11.99
C ALA A 208 -30.79 -4.16 10.86
N ILE A 209 -30.49 -3.57 9.70
CA ILE A 209 -29.96 -4.34 8.56
C ILE A 209 -28.49 -4.71 8.77
N THR A 210 -27.66 -3.85 9.37
CA THR A 210 -26.27 -4.21 9.69
C THR A 210 -26.20 -5.33 10.73
N PHE A 211 -27.09 -5.34 11.72
CA PHE A 211 -27.21 -6.44 12.67
C PHE A 211 -27.64 -7.76 12.01
N SER A 212 -28.59 -7.73 11.07
CA SER A 212 -29.00 -8.94 10.34
C SER A 212 -27.88 -9.46 9.44
N CYS A 213 -27.10 -8.57 8.80
CA CYS A 213 -25.91 -8.95 8.04
C CYS A 213 -24.83 -9.58 8.93
N LEU A 214 -24.64 -9.08 10.15
CA LEU A 214 -23.71 -9.65 11.13
C LEU A 214 -24.10 -11.09 11.49
N LEU A 215 -25.38 -11.33 11.75
CA LEU A 215 -25.90 -12.66 12.07
C LEU A 215 -25.67 -13.64 10.91
N LEU A 216 -26.01 -13.21 9.68
CA LEU A 216 -25.83 -14.03 8.48
C LEU A 216 -24.34 -14.36 8.25
N LEU A 217 -23.45 -13.38 8.42
CA LEU A 217 -22.01 -13.58 8.33
C LEU A 217 -21.46 -14.51 9.41
N LEU A 218 -21.99 -14.47 10.63
CA LEU A 218 -21.61 -15.41 11.70
C LEU A 218 -22.04 -16.86 11.37
N ILE A 219 -23.23 -17.06 10.81
CA ILE A 219 -23.68 -18.38 10.33
C ILE A 219 -22.73 -18.89 9.24
N TYR A 220 -22.39 -18.03 8.29
CA TYR A 220 -21.49 -18.40 7.20
C TYR A 220 -20.06 -18.69 7.70
N PHE A 221 -19.54 -17.88 8.61
CA PHE A 221 -18.26 -18.11 9.30
C PHE A 221 -18.26 -19.43 10.07
N TYR A 222 -19.36 -19.78 10.74
CA TYR A 222 -19.47 -21.05 11.46
C TYR A 222 -19.27 -22.26 10.54
N ASN A 223 -19.71 -22.19 9.28
CA ASN A 223 -19.66 -23.28 8.30
C ASN A 223 -18.39 -23.29 7.41
N MET A 224 -17.38 -22.49 7.72
CA MET A 224 -16.17 -22.32 6.90
C MET A 224 -14.99 -23.25 7.25
N ASP A 225 -15.19 -24.21 8.12
CA ASP A 225 -14.15 -25.15 8.59
C ASP A 225 -13.47 -25.94 7.45
N ARG A 226 -14.25 -26.51 6.53
CA ARG A 226 -13.73 -27.26 5.37
C ARG A 226 -13.00 -26.36 4.37
N ILE A 227 -13.58 -25.19 4.12
CA ILE A 227 -13.03 -24.21 3.17
C ILE A 227 -11.69 -23.66 3.68
N PHE A 228 -11.57 -23.48 5.00
CA PHE A 228 -10.34 -23.05 5.65
C PHE A 228 -9.18 -24.03 5.41
N ILE A 229 -9.42 -25.34 5.56
CA ILE A 229 -8.40 -26.37 5.31
C ILE A 229 -8.00 -26.39 3.83
N GLU A 230 -8.98 -26.38 2.93
CA GLU A 230 -8.73 -26.38 1.48
C GLU A 230 -7.93 -25.15 1.03
N ALA A 231 -8.21 -23.98 1.61
CA ALA A 231 -7.46 -22.75 1.35
C ALA A 231 -5.98 -22.87 1.77
N LEU A 232 -5.69 -23.55 2.88
CA LEU A 232 -4.32 -23.77 3.34
C LEU A 232 -3.56 -24.77 2.46
N GLU A 233 -4.21 -25.86 2.06
CA GLU A 233 -3.60 -26.87 1.18
C GLU A 233 -3.33 -26.32 -0.22
N SER A 234 -4.32 -25.65 -0.81
CA SER A 234 -4.24 -25.07 -2.15
C SER A 234 -3.13 -24.01 -2.26
N TYR A 235 -2.94 -23.19 -1.22
CA TYR A 235 -1.81 -22.27 -1.15
C TYR A 235 -0.45 -23.00 -1.20
N LYS A 236 -0.29 -24.10 -0.48
CA LYS A 236 0.98 -24.85 -0.43
C LYS A 236 1.32 -25.52 -1.77
N ILE A 237 0.33 -26.15 -2.39
CA ILE A 237 0.51 -26.87 -3.66
C ILE A 237 0.85 -25.89 -4.79
N ASN A 238 0.21 -24.71 -4.83
CA ASN A 238 0.42 -23.75 -5.92
C ASN A 238 1.55 -22.75 -5.69
N SER A 239 1.95 -22.49 -4.45
CA SER A 239 3.13 -21.68 -4.16
C SER A 239 4.44 -22.42 -4.52
N SER A 240 4.44 -23.76 -4.55
CA SER A 240 5.61 -24.59 -4.85
C SER A 240 5.79 -24.95 -6.32
N SER A 241 4.78 -24.76 -7.18
CA SER A 241 4.86 -25.22 -8.57
C SER A 241 5.83 -24.37 -9.42
N HIS A 242 6.87 -25.00 -9.96
CA HIS A 242 7.96 -24.42 -10.76
C HIS A 242 7.59 -24.16 -12.24
N LYS A 243 6.32 -24.28 -12.64
CA LYS A 243 5.93 -24.10 -14.04
C LYS A 243 5.80 -22.60 -14.35
N ASN A 244 6.73 -22.08 -15.15
CA ASN A 244 6.73 -20.71 -15.68
C ASN A 244 5.88 -20.65 -16.97
N PRO A 245 4.64 -20.13 -16.95
CA PRO A 245 3.87 -19.97 -18.19
C PRO A 245 4.31 -18.75 -19.03
N MET A 246 4.94 -17.74 -18.43
CA MET A 246 5.18 -16.44 -19.10
C MET A 246 6.62 -16.31 -19.65
N ARG A 247 6.85 -16.82 -20.87
CA ARG A 247 8.16 -16.70 -21.58
C ARG A 247 8.47 -15.29 -22.10
N VAL A 248 7.48 -14.41 -22.21
CA VAL A 248 7.61 -13.04 -22.77
C VAL A 248 8.47 -12.12 -21.88
N LEU A 249 8.50 -12.36 -20.57
CA LEU A 249 9.22 -11.53 -19.58
C LEU A 249 10.70 -11.88 -19.41
N GLN A 250 11.29 -12.60 -20.38
CA GLN A 250 12.70 -13.02 -20.34
C GLN A 250 13.69 -11.92 -20.77
N PHE A 251 13.20 -10.74 -21.18
CA PHE A 251 13.99 -9.52 -21.45
C PHE A 251 15.34 -9.76 -22.15
N LYS A 252 15.37 -10.64 -23.18
CA LYS A 252 16.62 -11.03 -23.85
C LYS A 252 17.35 -9.85 -24.50
N TRP A 253 16.64 -8.78 -24.84
CA TRP A 253 17.21 -7.53 -25.38
C TRP A 253 18.11 -6.76 -24.39
N LEU A 254 17.87 -6.87 -23.08
CA LEU A 254 18.64 -6.20 -22.02
C LEU A 254 20.06 -6.79 -21.89
N ARG A 255 20.28 -7.96 -22.50
CA ARG A 255 21.58 -8.61 -22.62
C ARG A 255 22.62 -7.72 -23.28
N SER A 256 22.21 -6.96 -24.30
CA SER A 256 23.10 -6.05 -25.05
C SER A 256 23.57 -4.86 -24.21
N VAL A 257 22.70 -4.36 -23.33
CA VAL A 257 22.95 -3.11 -22.57
C VAL A 257 23.59 -3.37 -21.21
N LEU A 258 23.13 -4.39 -20.48
CA LEU A 258 23.54 -4.65 -19.09
C LEU A 258 24.39 -5.92 -18.91
N GLY A 259 24.53 -6.72 -19.96
CA GLY A 259 25.21 -8.01 -19.93
C GLY A 259 24.34 -9.18 -19.45
N ASN A 260 24.78 -10.41 -19.76
CA ASN A 260 23.98 -11.63 -19.57
C ASN A 260 23.57 -11.87 -18.11
N ARG A 261 24.51 -11.70 -17.17
CA ARG A 261 24.26 -11.97 -15.74
C ARG A 261 23.19 -11.02 -15.18
N VAL A 262 23.32 -9.73 -15.42
CA VAL A 262 22.36 -8.71 -14.93
C VAL A 262 20.98 -8.92 -15.55
N SER A 263 20.90 -9.19 -16.87
CA SER A 263 19.63 -9.46 -17.55
C SER A 263 18.90 -10.71 -17.02
N SER A 264 19.64 -11.77 -16.68
CA SER A 264 19.06 -12.98 -16.08
C SER A 264 18.51 -12.74 -14.66
N ILE A 265 19.20 -11.92 -13.87
CA ILE A 265 18.73 -11.52 -12.53
C ILE A 265 17.48 -10.65 -12.67
N CYS A 266 17.50 -9.66 -13.59
CA CYS A 266 16.36 -8.79 -13.86
C CYS A 266 15.11 -9.59 -14.27
N SER A 267 15.24 -10.49 -15.24
CA SER A 267 14.10 -11.31 -15.70
C SER A 267 13.57 -12.25 -14.62
N LYS A 268 14.45 -12.90 -13.86
CA LYS A 268 14.05 -13.71 -12.70
C LYS A 268 13.27 -12.87 -11.70
N GLU A 269 13.76 -11.67 -11.38
CA GLU A 269 13.15 -10.80 -10.40
C GLU A 269 11.76 -10.35 -10.85
N VAL A 270 11.62 -9.81 -12.07
CA VAL A 270 10.32 -9.37 -12.60
C VAL A 270 9.28 -10.51 -12.58
N ILE A 271 9.68 -11.72 -13.00
CA ILE A 271 8.78 -12.88 -12.99
C ILE A 271 8.39 -13.26 -11.55
N SER A 272 9.36 -13.28 -10.63
CA SER A 272 9.12 -13.60 -9.23
C SER A 272 8.18 -12.58 -8.58
N SER A 273 8.42 -11.29 -8.82
CA SER A 273 7.66 -10.22 -8.21
C SER A 273 6.22 -10.12 -8.74
N ILE A 274 5.98 -10.47 -10.02
CA ILE A 274 4.62 -10.62 -10.56
C ILE A 274 3.91 -11.80 -9.90
N ARG A 275 4.60 -12.92 -9.69
CA ARG A 275 4.03 -14.11 -9.05
C ARG A 275 3.64 -13.86 -7.59
N GLU A 276 4.46 -13.11 -6.85
CA GLU A 276 4.23 -12.83 -5.43
C GLU A 276 3.15 -11.76 -5.18
N ARG A 277 2.55 -11.21 -6.26
CA ARG A 277 1.45 -10.21 -6.29
C ARG A 277 1.77 -8.85 -5.66
N ASP A 278 2.93 -8.67 -5.04
CA ASP A 278 3.33 -7.41 -4.43
C ASP A 278 3.55 -6.32 -5.50
N VAL A 279 4.15 -6.66 -6.65
CA VAL A 279 4.27 -5.74 -7.79
C VAL A 279 2.93 -5.48 -8.47
N LEU A 280 2.05 -6.49 -8.57
CA LEU A 280 0.71 -6.29 -9.13
C LEU A 280 -0.10 -5.28 -8.32
N SER A 281 0.01 -5.31 -6.99
CA SER A 281 -0.66 -4.32 -6.13
C SER A 281 -0.15 -2.89 -6.39
N SER A 282 1.16 -2.70 -6.48
CA SER A 282 1.75 -1.40 -6.76
C SER A 282 1.44 -0.91 -8.18
N ALA A 283 1.49 -1.79 -9.19
CA ALA A 283 1.13 -1.47 -10.57
C ALA A 283 -0.35 -1.09 -10.67
N PHE A 284 -1.23 -1.83 -9.99
CA PHE A 284 -2.64 -1.48 -9.93
C PHE A 284 -2.85 -0.09 -9.33
N SER A 285 -2.18 0.25 -8.22
CA SER A 285 -2.29 1.58 -7.62
C SER A 285 -1.85 2.71 -8.54
N THR A 286 -0.77 2.54 -9.32
CA THR A 286 -0.33 3.54 -10.29
C THR A 286 -1.28 3.67 -11.48
N PHE A 287 -1.83 2.56 -11.97
CA PHE A 287 -2.86 2.60 -13.01
C PHE A 287 -4.16 3.23 -12.48
N SER A 288 -4.50 3.03 -11.21
CA SER A 288 -5.62 3.71 -10.55
C SER A 288 -5.39 5.22 -10.48
N ILE A 289 -4.18 5.69 -10.15
CA ILE A 289 -3.84 7.12 -10.18
C ILE A 289 -4.05 7.69 -11.60
N ALA A 290 -3.55 7.00 -12.63
CA ALA A 290 -3.77 7.41 -14.03
C ALA A 290 -5.27 7.49 -14.38
N PHE A 291 -6.04 6.47 -13.99
CA PHE A 291 -7.48 6.42 -14.26
C PHE A 291 -8.25 7.55 -13.55
N ILE A 292 -7.92 7.82 -12.28
CA ILE A 292 -8.52 8.90 -11.50
C ILE A 292 -8.24 10.25 -12.17
N LEU A 293 -7.03 10.49 -12.67
CA LEU A 293 -6.70 11.74 -13.35
C LEU A 293 -7.44 11.91 -14.67
N ILE A 294 -7.58 10.84 -15.46
CA ILE A 294 -8.38 10.86 -16.69
C ILE A 294 -9.83 11.16 -16.35
N PHE A 295 -10.40 10.49 -15.34
CA PHE A 295 -11.75 10.72 -14.87
C PHE A 295 -11.94 12.17 -14.38
N TRP A 296 -10.97 12.69 -13.63
CA TRP A 296 -10.99 14.06 -13.12
C TRP A 296 -10.96 15.09 -14.25
N TRP A 297 -10.13 14.88 -15.28
CA TRP A 297 -10.12 15.71 -16.48
C TRP A 297 -11.51 15.78 -17.13
N PHE A 298 -12.18 14.63 -17.30
CA PHE A 298 -13.53 14.59 -17.87
C PHE A 298 -14.59 15.25 -16.99
N LYS A 299 -14.45 15.19 -15.65
CA LYS A 299 -15.43 15.78 -14.72
C LYS A 299 -15.27 17.30 -14.58
N MET A 300 -14.03 17.78 -14.41
CA MET A 300 -13.77 19.18 -14.05
C MET A 300 -13.41 20.09 -15.23
N GLY A 301 -12.88 19.53 -16.32
CA GLY A 301 -12.37 20.35 -17.44
C GLY A 301 -11.28 21.35 -17.00
N ILE A 302 -11.00 22.36 -17.83
CA ILE A 302 -10.06 23.43 -17.44
C ILE A 302 -10.77 24.34 -16.43
N PRO A 303 -10.24 24.51 -15.20
CA PRO A 303 -10.86 25.41 -14.23
C PRO A 303 -10.93 26.83 -14.81
N THR A 304 -12.14 27.36 -14.91
CA THR A 304 -12.42 28.70 -15.44
C THR A 304 -12.07 29.80 -14.44
N GLU A 305 -11.98 29.46 -13.15
CA GLU A 305 -11.59 30.36 -12.07
C GLU A 305 -10.19 30.00 -11.54
N PRO A 306 -9.36 30.99 -11.21
CA PRO A 306 -8.09 30.76 -10.54
C PRO A 306 -8.34 30.13 -9.16
N VAL A 307 -7.71 28.99 -8.90
CA VAL A 307 -7.78 28.32 -7.59
C VAL A 307 -6.77 29.01 -6.67
N GLY A 308 -7.22 30.03 -5.95
CA GLY A 308 -6.34 30.90 -5.14
C GLY A 308 -5.42 31.76 -6.02
N ASP A 309 -4.13 31.86 -5.66
CA ASP A 309 -3.12 32.64 -6.40
C ASP A 309 -2.45 31.85 -7.55
N LEU A 310 -2.82 30.59 -7.77
CA LEU A 310 -2.25 29.77 -8.83
C LEU A 310 -2.92 30.09 -10.18
N PRO A 311 -2.15 30.49 -11.21
CA PRO A 311 -2.70 30.69 -12.53
C PRO A 311 -3.29 29.38 -13.05
N SER A 312 -4.48 29.45 -13.65
CA SER A 312 -5.24 28.29 -14.15
C SER A 312 -4.45 27.42 -15.13
N THR A 313 -3.43 27.99 -15.79
CA THR A 313 -2.51 27.31 -16.70
C THR A 313 -1.55 26.33 -16.01
N LEU A 314 -1.24 26.52 -14.72
CA LEU A 314 -0.32 25.66 -13.96
C LEU A 314 -1.01 24.54 -13.18
N TYR A 315 -2.34 24.54 -13.12
CA TYR A 315 -3.12 23.57 -12.37
C TYR A 315 -2.86 22.12 -12.82
N TYR A 316 -3.03 21.83 -14.12
CA TYR A 316 -2.81 20.50 -14.68
C TYR A 316 -1.35 20.05 -14.70
N PRO A 317 -0.38 20.91 -15.07
CA PRO A 317 1.04 20.62 -14.90
C PRO A 317 1.40 20.24 -13.45
N GLY A 318 0.84 20.95 -12.46
CA GLY A 318 1.04 20.66 -11.03
C GLY A 318 0.45 19.30 -10.62
N MET A 319 -0.80 19.02 -11.00
CA MET A 319 -1.42 17.72 -10.72
C MET A 319 -0.66 16.56 -11.39
N LEU A 320 -0.18 16.77 -12.62
CA LEU A 320 0.61 15.78 -13.34
C LEU A 320 1.96 15.54 -12.62
N ALA A 321 2.64 16.59 -12.16
CA ALA A 321 3.88 16.45 -11.40
C ALA A 321 3.69 15.67 -10.08
N ILE A 322 2.63 15.98 -9.31
CA ILE A 322 2.31 15.29 -8.05
C ILE A 322 1.99 13.81 -8.31
N SER A 323 1.19 13.52 -9.33
CA SER A 323 0.81 12.14 -9.67
C SER A 323 1.98 11.31 -10.20
N LEU A 324 2.86 11.90 -11.01
CA LEU A 324 4.11 11.25 -11.42
C LEU A 324 5.01 10.95 -10.22
N TYR A 325 5.15 11.90 -9.29
CA TYR A 325 5.89 11.68 -8.05
C TYR A 325 5.28 10.52 -7.22
N MET A 326 3.96 10.54 -7.01
CA MET A 326 3.27 9.48 -6.27
C MET A 326 3.43 8.11 -6.95
N GLY A 327 3.35 8.06 -8.28
CA GLY A 327 3.62 6.85 -9.05
C GLY A 327 5.05 6.33 -8.85
N ALA A 328 6.04 7.23 -8.92
CA ALA A 328 7.45 6.87 -8.76
C ALA A 328 7.78 6.46 -7.32
N LEU A 329 7.16 7.09 -6.31
CA LEU A 329 7.27 6.70 -4.91
C LEU A 329 6.74 5.27 -4.70
N LEU A 330 5.55 4.98 -5.20
CA LEU A 330 4.94 3.66 -5.00
C LEU A 330 5.70 2.54 -5.74
N GLN A 331 6.17 2.80 -6.96
CA GLN A 331 6.82 1.77 -7.78
C GLN A 331 8.33 1.64 -7.62
N CYS A 332 9.03 2.74 -7.33
CA CYS A 332 10.49 2.72 -7.26
C CYS A 332 10.96 2.72 -5.80
N THR A 333 10.56 3.70 -4.98
CA THR A 333 11.10 3.82 -3.62
C THR A 333 10.54 2.75 -2.69
N MET A 334 9.21 2.58 -2.68
CA MET A 334 8.54 1.63 -1.80
C MET A 334 8.87 0.19 -2.16
N LEU A 335 8.63 -0.24 -3.40
CA LEU A 335 9.02 -1.59 -3.83
C LEU A 335 10.53 -1.83 -3.75
N GLY A 336 11.35 -0.82 -4.07
CA GLY A 336 12.80 -0.95 -3.94
C GLY A 336 13.24 -1.21 -2.50
N SER A 337 12.55 -0.60 -1.53
CA SER A 337 12.84 -0.79 -0.11
C SER A 337 12.51 -2.19 0.41
N THR A 338 11.66 -2.95 -0.28
CA THR A 338 11.23 -4.30 0.16
C THR A 338 11.97 -5.43 -0.57
N MET A 339 12.60 -5.13 -1.72
CA MET A 339 13.18 -6.13 -2.63
C MET A 339 14.21 -7.09 -2.02
N LEU A 340 14.91 -6.70 -0.97
CA LEU A 340 15.88 -7.56 -0.28
C LEU A 340 15.27 -8.24 0.95
N GLY A 341 14.37 -7.54 1.65
CA GLY A 341 13.68 -8.12 2.81
C GLY A 341 12.79 -9.31 2.43
N VAL A 342 12.15 -9.27 1.25
CA VAL A 342 11.31 -10.38 0.73
C VAL A 342 12.13 -11.66 0.51
N GLU A 343 13.42 -11.55 0.17
CA GLU A 343 14.27 -12.72 -0.05
C GLU A 343 14.58 -13.46 1.26
N GLY A 344 14.60 -12.75 2.40
CA GLY A 344 14.71 -13.34 3.74
C GLY A 344 15.86 -14.35 3.84
N LYS A 345 15.54 -15.56 4.29
CA LYS A 345 16.50 -16.68 4.44
C LYS A 345 17.13 -17.14 3.12
N ARG A 346 16.50 -16.88 1.96
CA ARG A 346 17.05 -17.25 0.64
C ARG A 346 18.26 -16.41 0.26
N LEU A 347 18.42 -15.26 0.89
CA LEU A 347 19.57 -14.37 0.68
C LEU A 347 20.89 -15.07 1.08
N TRP A 348 20.84 -16.06 1.99
CA TRP A 348 22.01 -16.91 2.33
C TRP A 348 22.52 -17.72 1.12
N ILE A 349 21.61 -18.28 0.32
CA ILE A 349 21.94 -19.03 -0.90
C ILE A 349 22.52 -18.09 -1.97
N MET A 350 22.07 -16.84 -2.01
CA MET A 350 22.63 -15.86 -2.94
C MET A 350 24.01 -15.37 -2.51
N LYS A 351 24.26 -15.24 -1.21
CA LYS A 351 25.58 -14.84 -0.68
C LYS A 351 26.63 -15.95 -0.80
N SER A 352 26.22 -17.23 -0.76
CA SER A 352 27.11 -18.37 -0.96
C SER A 352 27.51 -18.60 -2.42
N ASN A 353 26.76 -18.03 -3.38
CA ASN A 353 27.11 -18.11 -4.79
C ASN A 353 28.24 -17.12 -5.14
N PRO A 354 29.16 -17.46 -6.06
CA PRO A 354 30.27 -16.60 -6.49
C PRO A 354 29.79 -15.51 -7.46
N VAL A 355 28.79 -14.72 -7.06
CA VAL A 355 28.25 -13.60 -7.82
C VAL A 355 28.53 -12.32 -7.06
N GLU A 356 29.13 -11.34 -7.73
CA GLU A 356 29.41 -10.04 -7.15
C GLU A 356 28.13 -9.33 -6.70
N SER A 357 28.12 -8.78 -5.48
CA SER A 357 26.97 -8.07 -4.93
C SER A 357 26.56 -6.87 -5.78
N LEU A 358 27.50 -6.23 -6.49
CA LEU A 358 27.23 -5.13 -7.41
C LEU A 358 26.35 -5.58 -8.59
N LEU A 359 26.59 -6.77 -9.14
CA LEU A 359 25.80 -7.31 -10.25
C LEU A 359 24.38 -7.67 -9.81
N ILE A 360 24.23 -8.16 -8.57
CA ILE A 360 22.93 -8.44 -7.96
C ILE A 360 22.13 -7.14 -7.82
N MET A 361 22.74 -6.10 -7.23
CA MET A 361 22.05 -4.80 -7.05
C MET A 361 21.73 -4.12 -8.37
N LYS A 362 22.62 -4.17 -9.36
CA LYS A 362 22.33 -3.69 -10.72
C LYS A 362 21.14 -4.45 -11.34
N GLY A 363 21.08 -5.77 -11.15
CA GLY A 363 19.98 -6.60 -11.64
C GLY A 363 18.64 -6.23 -11.02
N LYS A 364 18.60 -6.06 -9.69
CA LYS A 364 17.40 -5.62 -8.96
C LYS A 364 17.00 -4.20 -9.34
N ALA A 365 17.95 -3.28 -9.53
CA ALA A 365 17.67 -1.93 -10.01
C ALA A 365 17.03 -1.92 -11.40
N SER A 366 17.58 -2.69 -12.32
CA SER A 366 17.02 -2.81 -13.67
C SER A 366 15.62 -3.42 -13.66
N ALA A 367 15.33 -4.34 -12.74
CA ALA A 367 14.00 -4.89 -12.58
C ALA A 367 12.99 -3.83 -12.13
N LEU A 368 13.33 -3.00 -11.14
CA LEU A 368 12.47 -1.90 -10.68
C LEU A 368 12.14 -0.92 -11.81
N ILE A 369 13.15 -0.49 -12.58
CA ILE A 369 12.95 0.42 -13.71
C ILE A 369 11.98 -0.18 -14.73
N MET A 370 12.18 -1.45 -15.09
CA MET A 370 11.33 -2.14 -16.07
C MET A 370 9.89 -2.31 -15.58
N MET A 371 9.69 -2.46 -14.27
CA MET A 371 8.36 -2.57 -13.66
C MET A 371 7.68 -1.21 -13.50
N ALA A 372 8.45 -0.14 -13.27
CA ALA A 372 7.91 1.20 -13.06
C ALA A 372 7.52 1.93 -14.37
N LEU A 373 8.26 1.69 -15.45
CA LEU A 373 8.05 2.35 -16.73
C LEU A 373 6.61 2.28 -17.26
N PRO A 374 5.95 1.11 -17.33
CA PRO A 374 4.58 1.03 -17.85
C PRO A 374 3.57 1.86 -17.03
N GLY A 375 3.73 1.91 -15.70
CA GLY A 375 2.83 2.66 -14.83
C GLY A 375 2.99 4.16 -14.97
N LEU A 376 4.23 4.66 -15.01
CA LEU A 376 4.51 6.09 -15.16
C LEU A 376 4.17 6.62 -16.55
N VAL A 377 4.40 5.82 -17.60
CA VAL A 377 3.97 6.17 -18.97
C VAL A 377 2.46 6.28 -19.07
N ALA A 378 1.72 5.42 -18.36
CA ALA A 378 0.26 5.48 -18.30
C ALA A 378 -0.28 6.71 -17.56
N ILE A 379 0.50 7.32 -16.65
CA ILE A 379 0.14 8.60 -16.02
C ILE A 379 0.47 9.76 -16.97
N TRP A 380 1.69 9.75 -17.54
CA TRP A 380 2.22 10.86 -18.34
C TRP A 380 1.47 11.09 -19.66
N LEU A 381 1.42 10.09 -20.55
CA LEU A 381 0.96 10.30 -21.93
C LEU A 381 -0.52 10.67 -22.04
N PRO A 382 -1.46 9.99 -21.36
CA PRO A 382 -2.89 10.25 -21.55
C PRO A 382 -3.28 11.68 -21.18
N ILE A 383 -2.76 12.21 -20.07
CA ILE A 383 -3.09 13.57 -19.61
C ILE A 383 -2.47 14.61 -20.54
N CYS A 384 -1.23 14.42 -20.98
CA CYS A 384 -0.60 15.33 -21.93
C CYS A 384 -1.36 15.44 -23.26
N ILE A 385 -1.95 14.33 -23.72
CA ILE A 385 -2.78 14.30 -24.93
C ILE A 385 -4.14 14.94 -24.68
N LEU A 386 -4.82 14.59 -23.59
CA LEU A 386 -6.14 15.12 -23.24
C LEU A 386 -6.13 16.64 -23.00
N ALA A 387 -5.08 17.14 -22.34
CA ALA A 387 -4.88 18.55 -22.07
C ALA A 387 -4.29 19.35 -23.24
N ALA A 388 -4.02 18.69 -24.39
CA ALA A 388 -3.46 19.30 -25.60
C ALA A 388 -2.20 20.15 -25.34
N PHE A 389 -1.28 19.66 -24.50
CA PHE A 389 -0.05 20.38 -24.20
C PHE A 389 0.87 20.49 -25.42
N PRO A 390 1.64 21.59 -25.54
CA PRO A 390 2.63 21.72 -26.61
C PRO A 390 3.69 20.61 -26.50
N ILE A 391 4.17 20.14 -27.64
CA ILE A 391 5.11 19.00 -27.73
C ILE A 391 6.37 19.22 -26.88
N LYS A 392 6.85 20.47 -26.74
CA LYS A 392 7.99 20.78 -25.87
C LYS A 392 7.70 20.48 -24.39
N VAL A 393 6.49 20.78 -23.91
CA VAL A 393 6.07 20.52 -22.52
C VAL A 393 5.84 19.03 -22.30
N THR A 394 5.29 18.31 -23.29
CA THR A 394 5.10 16.86 -23.16
C THR A 394 6.44 16.14 -23.06
N LEU A 395 7.44 16.52 -23.88
CA LEU A 395 8.81 15.99 -23.80
C LEU A 395 9.47 16.28 -22.46
N PHE A 396 9.32 17.50 -21.93
CA PHE A 396 9.84 17.88 -20.61
C PHE A 396 9.28 16.97 -19.50
N PHE A 397 7.98 16.66 -19.54
CA PHE A 397 7.42 15.69 -18.58
C PHE A 397 7.96 14.27 -18.75
N GLY A 398 8.34 13.87 -19.97
CA GLY A 398 9.08 12.62 -20.21
C GLY A 398 10.45 12.62 -19.54
N GLU A 399 11.17 13.74 -19.57
CA GLU A 399 12.43 13.91 -18.83
C GLU A 399 12.20 13.87 -17.31
N CYS A 400 11.14 14.50 -16.81
CA CYS A 400 10.73 14.40 -15.41
C CYS A 400 10.45 12.95 -14.97
N VAL A 401 9.82 12.14 -15.84
CA VAL A 401 9.61 10.70 -15.57
C VAL A 401 10.96 9.99 -15.41
N LEU A 402 11.92 10.22 -16.30
CA LEU A 402 13.25 9.62 -16.20
C LEU A 402 13.99 10.06 -14.93
N ILE A 403 13.95 11.36 -14.61
CA ILE A 403 14.52 11.92 -13.39
C ILE A 403 13.93 11.23 -12.17
N LEU A 404 12.60 11.12 -12.10
CA LEU A 404 11.90 10.49 -10.98
C LEU A 404 12.23 9.00 -10.87
N ILE A 405 12.29 8.27 -11.99
CA ILE A 405 12.63 6.84 -11.99
C ILE A 405 14.04 6.63 -11.41
N PHE A 406 15.05 7.34 -11.92
CA PHE A 406 16.43 7.10 -11.50
C PHE A 406 16.67 7.50 -10.04
N CYS A 407 16.19 8.67 -9.62
CA CYS A 407 16.36 9.16 -8.26
C CYS A 407 15.69 8.23 -7.25
N ASN A 408 14.42 7.89 -7.50
CA ASN A 408 13.64 7.05 -6.59
C ASN A 408 14.10 5.59 -6.59
N THR A 409 14.57 5.05 -7.72
CA THR A 409 15.14 3.70 -7.76
C THR A 409 16.45 3.63 -6.97
N GLY A 410 17.31 4.65 -7.10
CA GLY A 410 18.55 4.76 -6.33
C GLY A 410 18.29 4.78 -4.82
N LEU A 411 17.39 5.65 -4.37
CA LEU A 411 17.00 5.77 -2.96
C LEU A 411 16.33 4.49 -2.44
N GLY A 412 15.42 3.90 -3.21
CA GLY A 412 14.69 2.69 -2.82
C GLY A 412 15.62 1.50 -2.57
N ILE A 413 16.56 1.24 -3.49
CA ILE A 413 17.50 0.11 -3.37
C ILE A 413 18.49 0.33 -2.24
N TRP A 414 19.00 1.55 -2.10
CA TRP A 414 19.87 1.90 -0.98
C TRP A 414 19.16 1.64 0.34
N ALA A 415 17.96 2.16 0.53
CA ALA A 415 17.21 1.97 1.76
C ALA A 415 16.82 0.50 2.00
N GLY A 416 16.43 -0.23 0.95
CA GLY A 416 16.11 -1.65 1.05
C GLY A 416 17.29 -2.52 1.45
N SER A 417 18.52 -2.05 1.21
CA SER A 417 19.75 -2.72 1.67
C SER A 417 20.20 -2.25 3.06
N ALA A 418 20.07 -0.97 3.38
CA ALA A 418 20.53 -0.40 4.65
C ALA A 418 19.57 -0.75 5.81
N PHE A 419 18.27 -0.83 5.52
CA PHE A 419 17.21 -1.05 6.52
C PHE A 419 16.40 -2.31 6.23
N ALA A 420 17.04 -3.35 5.68
CA ALA A 420 16.40 -4.60 5.36
C ALA A 420 15.76 -5.23 6.62
N ASN A 421 14.45 -5.46 6.57
CA ASN A 421 13.76 -6.25 7.59
C ASN A 421 13.65 -7.70 7.10
N PHE A 422 13.99 -8.68 7.93
CA PHE A 422 13.91 -10.10 7.59
C PHE A 422 12.78 -10.84 8.30
N ASP A 423 11.91 -10.13 9.03
CA ASP A 423 10.73 -10.75 9.63
C ASP A 423 9.75 -11.21 8.55
N GLU A 424 9.50 -12.52 8.48
CA GLU A 424 8.61 -13.15 7.51
C GLU A 424 7.17 -12.63 7.63
N SER A 425 6.77 -12.11 8.80
CA SER A 425 5.43 -11.51 8.97
C SER A 425 5.26 -10.16 8.26
N ASP A 426 6.33 -9.40 8.06
CA ASP A 426 6.29 -8.07 7.46
C ASP A 426 6.65 -8.08 5.97
N ARG A 427 6.92 -9.27 5.40
CA ARG A 427 7.34 -9.46 4.00
C ARG A 427 8.54 -8.60 3.61
N GLY A 428 9.42 -8.31 4.55
CA GLY A 428 10.56 -7.47 4.28
C GLY A 428 10.28 -6.00 4.05
N ASN A 429 9.05 -5.55 4.33
CA ASN A 429 8.77 -4.13 4.38
C ASN A 429 9.61 -3.49 5.49
N PRO A 430 10.28 -2.35 5.20
CA PRO A 430 10.91 -1.58 6.26
C PRO A 430 9.82 -1.10 7.23
N ASP A 431 10.20 -0.84 8.48
CA ASP A 431 9.23 -0.38 9.48
C ASP A 431 8.52 0.90 9.01
N ILE A 432 7.31 1.13 9.51
CA ILE A 432 6.45 2.29 9.17
C ILE A 432 7.24 3.60 9.29
N LEU A 433 8.09 3.74 10.31
CA LEU A 433 8.94 4.92 10.47
C LEU A 433 9.92 5.12 9.32
N VAL A 434 10.62 4.05 8.93
CA VAL A 434 11.58 4.11 7.83
C VAL A 434 10.83 4.38 6.53
N GLN A 435 9.65 3.80 6.33
CA GLN A 435 8.79 4.13 5.18
C GLN A 435 8.43 5.61 5.14
N PHE A 436 7.94 6.20 6.25
CA PHE A 436 7.61 7.63 6.27
C PHE A 436 8.83 8.53 6.06
N MET A 437 9.95 8.23 6.70
CA MET A 437 11.22 8.95 6.48
C MET A 437 11.67 8.83 5.02
N LEU A 438 11.48 7.65 4.42
CA LEU A 438 11.82 7.39 3.03
C LEU A 438 10.89 8.11 2.05
N MET A 439 9.58 8.19 2.34
CA MET A 439 8.64 9.03 1.59
C MET A 439 9.01 10.51 1.68
N GLY A 440 9.36 11.00 2.87
CA GLY A 440 9.75 12.39 3.09
C GLY A 440 11.07 12.74 2.41
N THR A 441 12.08 11.88 2.53
CA THR A 441 13.37 12.07 1.85
C THR A 441 13.23 11.96 0.34
N SER A 442 12.42 11.04 -0.19
CA SER A 442 12.14 10.99 -1.63
C SER A 442 11.43 12.24 -2.11
N ALA A 443 10.48 12.79 -1.36
CA ALA A 443 9.81 14.04 -1.69
C ALA A 443 10.81 15.19 -1.78
N LEU A 444 11.68 15.33 -0.77
CA LEU A 444 12.68 16.40 -0.73
C LEU A 444 13.71 16.28 -1.86
N PHE A 445 14.26 15.09 -2.10
CA PHE A 445 15.25 14.91 -3.16
C PHE A 445 14.63 15.10 -4.55
N SER A 446 13.44 14.54 -4.79
CA SER A 446 12.75 14.70 -6.06
C SER A 446 12.32 16.15 -6.31
N SER A 447 11.87 16.88 -5.28
CA SER A 447 11.50 18.29 -5.44
C SER A 447 12.71 19.16 -5.78
N ILE A 448 13.84 19.00 -5.08
CA ILE A 448 15.06 19.77 -5.35
C ILE A 448 15.53 19.55 -6.80
N ILE A 449 15.52 18.30 -7.26
CA ILE A 449 15.99 17.95 -8.61
C ILE A 449 15.01 18.42 -9.70
N LEU A 450 13.71 18.52 -9.40
CA LEU A 450 12.69 18.94 -10.37
C LEU A 450 12.44 20.46 -10.39
N ILE A 451 12.62 21.18 -9.29
CA ILE A 451 12.38 22.64 -9.21
C ILE A 451 13.33 23.40 -10.14
N LEU A 452 14.61 23.03 -10.17
CA LEU A 452 15.60 23.69 -11.02
C LEU A 452 15.27 23.60 -12.52
N PRO A 453 15.04 22.41 -13.13
CA PRO A 453 14.65 22.34 -14.53
C PRO A 453 13.27 22.95 -14.79
N ALA A 454 12.32 22.86 -13.83
CA ALA A 454 10.99 23.45 -13.98
C ALA A 454 11.02 24.99 -14.02
N THR A 455 11.84 25.62 -13.17
CA THR A 455 11.99 27.09 -13.16
C THR A 455 12.61 27.60 -14.46
N VAL A 456 13.61 26.90 -15.00
CA VAL A 456 14.21 27.23 -16.29
C VAL A 456 13.21 27.06 -17.44
N MET A 457 12.38 26.00 -17.38
CA MET A 457 11.33 25.74 -18.37
C MET A 457 10.27 26.86 -18.42
N LEU A 458 9.93 27.46 -17.27
CA LEU A 458 9.02 28.60 -17.20
C LEU A 458 9.60 29.87 -17.86
N TRP A 459 10.93 30.02 -17.89
CA TRP A 459 11.58 31.16 -18.55
C TRP A 459 11.79 30.94 -20.05
N ASN A 460 12.32 29.78 -20.44
CA ASN A 460 12.53 29.43 -21.84
C ASN A 460 12.41 27.92 -22.05
N HIS A 461 11.51 27.52 -22.94
CA HIS A 461 11.18 26.12 -23.19
C HIS A 461 12.37 25.31 -23.75
N ASP A 462 13.21 25.90 -24.60
CA ASP A 462 14.31 25.17 -25.24
C ASP A 462 15.48 24.96 -24.26
N ILE A 463 15.75 25.95 -23.42
CA ILE A 463 16.76 25.85 -22.36
C ILE A 463 16.25 24.92 -21.24
N GLY A 464 14.93 24.92 -20.98
CA GLY A 464 14.27 24.02 -20.03
C GLY A 464 14.45 22.54 -20.37
N LEU A 465 14.26 22.16 -21.65
CA LEU A 465 14.54 20.80 -22.13
C LEU A 465 16.01 20.41 -21.98
N PHE A 466 16.92 21.33 -22.30
CA PHE A 466 18.34 21.07 -22.11
C PHE A 466 18.70 20.87 -20.62
N ALA A 467 18.11 21.68 -19.73
CA ALA A 467 18.26 21.53 -18.29
C ALA A 467 17.68 20.18 -17.81
N GLY A 468 16.49 19.79 -18.27
CA GLY A 468 15.88 18.51 -17.92
C GLY A 468 16.74 17.30 -18.34
N LEU A 469 17.35 17.34 -19.53
CA LEU A 469 18.34 16.34 -19.93
C LEU A 469 19.55 16.28 -18.98
N ILE A 470 20.14 17.43 -18.61
CA ILE A 470 21.26 17.46 -17.65
C ILE A 470 20.84 16.83 -16.31
N PHE A 471 19.68 17.21 -15.78
CA PHE A 471 19.19 16.66 -14.52
C PHE A 471 18.81 15.18 -14.62
N SER A 472 18.44 14.68 -15.80
CA SER A 472 18.26 13.25 -16.02
C SER A 472 19.58 12.48 -15.87
N PHE A 473 20.70 13.03 -16.35
CA PHE A 473 22.04 12.46 -16.17
C PHE A 473 22.49 12.54 -14.70
N VAL A 474 22.23 13.66 -14.02
CA VAL A 474 22.50 13.79 -12.57
C VAL A 474 21.72 12.73 -11.79
N SER A 475 20.44 12.54 -12.11
CA SER A 475 19.59 11.52 -11.50
C SER A 475 20.09 10.09 -11.76
N PHE A 476 20.57 9.82 -12.97
CA PHE A 476 21.27 8.56 -13.27
C PHE A 476 22.52 8.36 -12.40
N GLY A 477 23.29 9.43 -12.15
CA GLY A 477 24.41 9.42 -11.21
C GLY A 477 23.98 9.05 -9.78
N ILE A 478 22.86 9.59 -9.30
CA ILE A 478 22.26 9.25 -7.99
C ILE A 478 21.90 7.76 -7.94
N MET A 479 21.30 7.23 -9.00
CA MET A 479 21.00 5.80 -9.09
C MET A 479 22.26 4.93 -8.99
N VAL A 480 23.32 5.29 -9.72
CA VAL A 480 24.60 4.54 -9.68
C VAL A 480 25.22 4.61 -8.28
N ALA A 481 25.20 5.77 -7.62
CA ALA A 481 25.66 5.94 -6.25
C ALA A 481 24.84 5.07 -5.28
N GLY A 482 23.50 5.07 -5.42
CA GLY A 482 22.59 4.23 -4.64
C GLY A 482 22.88 2.73 -4.80
N ILE A 483 23.12 2.27 -6.03
CA ILE A 483 23.48 0.87 -6.31
C ILE A 483 24.83 0.48 -5.65
N ARG A 484 25.82 1.38 -5.71
CA ARG A 484 27.14 1.13 -5.08
C ARG A 484 27.03 1.08 -3.56
N ALA A 485 26.34 2.05 -2.96
CA ALA A 485 26.08 2.08 -1.53
C ALA A 485 25.27 0.84 -1.08
N ALA A 486 24.29 0.43 -1.88
CA ALA A 486 23.54 -0.79 -1.60
C ALA A 486 24.38 -2.06 -1.69
N SER A 487 25.31 -2.11 -2.63
CA SER A 487 26.26 -3.21 -2.78
C SER A 487 27.19 -3.34 -1.58
N SER A 488 27.62 -2.22 -0.97
CA SER A 488 28.39 -2.23 0.28
C SER A 488 27.55 -2.67 1.46
N SER A 489 26.35 -2.11 1.64
CA SER A 489 25.43 -2.51 2.72
C SER A 489 25.10 -4.00 2.61
N TYR A 490 24.84 -4.51 1.41
CA TYR A 490 24.59 -5.94 1.18
C TYR A 490 25.68 -6.88 1.72
N LYS A 491 26.94 -6.44 1.70
CA LYS A 491 28.03 -7.23 2.28
C LYS A 491 27.93 -7.29 3.81
N SER A 492 27.58 -6.18 4.46
CA SER A 492 27.49 -6.04 5.93
C SER A 492 26.15 -6.46 6.54
N ILE A 493 25.07 -6.51 5.76
CA ILE A 493 23.68 -6.74 6.21
C ILE A 493 23.54 -7.83 7.29
N PHE A 494 24.21 -8.98 7.15
CA PHE A 494 24.12 -10.09 8.11
C PHE A 494 24.86 -9.85 9.43
N ILE A 495 25.97 -9.12 9.40
CA ILE A 495 26.73 -8.76 10.61
C ILE A 495 25.85 -7.84 11.47
N ASP A 496 25.22 -6.86 10.83
CA ASP A 496 24.39 -5.85 11.50
C ASP A 496 23.03 -6.41 11.97
N SER A 497 22.45 -7.39 11.26
CA SER A 497 21.11 -7.92 11.55
C SER A 497 21.08 -9.17 12.44
N TYR A 498 22.14 -10.00 12.41
CA TYR A 498 22.19 -11.26 13.17
C TYR A 498 23.25 -11.26 14.28
N GLY A 499 24.05 -10.20 14.42
CA GLY A 499 24.94 -9.98 15.57
C GLY A 499 25.76 -11.22 15.92
N VAL A 500 26.81 -11.47 15.14
CA VAL A 500 27.95 -12.25 15.65
C VAL A 500 28.85 -11.29 16.41
#